data_AF-A0A6I9Z471-F1
#
_entry.id   AF-A0A6I9Z471-F1
#
_cell.length_a   1.000
_cell.length_b   1.000
_cell.length_c   1.000
_cell.angle_alpha   90.00
_cell.angle_beta   90.00
_cell.angle_gamma   90.00
#
_symmetry.space_group_name_H-M   'P 1'
#
loop_
_entity.id
_entity.type
_entity.pdbx_description
1 polymer ?
#
loop_
_entity_poly.entity_id
_entity_poly.type
_entity_poly.pdbx_seq_one_letter_code
_entity_poly.pdbx_strand_id
1 'polypeptide(L)'
;MVDPDAPSRSNPMYRFWRHWAVTDISGTDMKTGNLQGHVLADYIRPTPPPESGYHRYQFFLYEQPAREVLALNSDEIASSGSWDVQNFVDRFHLGTPVASTQFMTKDYHN
;
A
#
# COMPACT_ATOMS: atom_id res chain seq x y z
N MET A 1 0.74 1.99 0.22
CA MET A 1 1.95 1.46 -0.45
C MET A 1 1.86 -0.05 -0.48
N VAL A 2 2.05 -0.66 -1.64
CA VAL A 2 1.98 -2.11 -1.83
C VAL A 2 3.11 -2.64 -2.68
N ASP A 3 3.47 -3.90 -2.49
CA ASP A 3 4.42 -4.66 -3.30
C ASP A 3 3.69 -5.77 -4.09
N PRO A 4 3.51 -5.64 -5.42
CA PRO A 4 2.92 -6.67 -6.27
C PRO A 4 3.82 -7.87 -6.55
N ASP A 5 5.09 -7.80 -6.13
CA ASP A 5 6.14 -8.74 -6.46
C ASP A 5 6.51 -9.62 -5.26
N ALA A 6 5.80 -9.55 -4.13
CA ALA A 6 6.11 -10.38 -2.97
C ALA A 6 5.74 -11.88 -3.16
N PRO A 7 6.61 -12.85 -2.77
CA PRO A 7 7.99 -12.69 -2.29
C PRO A 7 9.02 -12.55 -3.42
N SER A 8 8.67 -12.88 -4.67
CA SER A 8 9.47 -12.54 -5.85
C SER A 8 8.58 -12.24 -7.05
N ARG A 9 9.06 -11.41 -7.96
CA ARG A 9 8.32 -11.06 -9.19
C ARG A 9 8.02 -12.29 -10.06
N SER A 10 8.87 -13.31 -10.01
CA SER A 10 8.71 -14.56 -10.75
C SER A 10 7.68 -15.51 -10.12
N ASN A 11 7.48 -15.44 -8.80
CA ASN A 11 6.47 -16.23 -8.09
C ASN A 11 5.77 -15.38 -7.01
N PRO A 12 4.87 -14.46 -7.40
CA PRO A 12 4.33 -13.42 -6.52
C PRO A 12 3.13 -13.92 -5.69
N MET A 13 3.32 -14.98 -4.90
CA MET A 13 2.24 -15.66 -4.16
C MET A 13 1.59 -14.80 -3.06
N TYR A 14 2.26 -13.72 -2.60
CA TYR A 14 1.72 -12.79 -1.60
C TYR A 14 1.31 -11.44 -2.20
N ARG A 15 1.13 -11.38 -3.53
CA ARG A 15 0.61 -10.19 -4.20
C ARG A 15 -0.79 -9.86 -3.68
N PHE A 16 -1.09 -8.63 -3.27
CA PHE A 16 -0.22 -7.49 -3.03
C PHE A 16 0.20 -7.45 -1.56
N TRP A 17 1.49 -7.24 -1.27
CA TRP A 17 1.93 -7.08 0.11
C TRP A 17 1.75 -5.63 0.57
N ARG A 18 0.97 -5.39 1.62
CA ARG A 18 0.71 -4.07 2.18
C ARG A 18 1.90 -3.59 3.01
N HIS A 19 2.52 -2.49 2.59
CA HIS A 19 3.63 -1.85 3.31
C HIS A 19 3.21 -0.66 4.15
N TRP A 20 2.12 0.02 3.77
CA TRP A 20 1.66 1.23 4.45
C TRP A 20 0.24 1.57 4.00
N ALA A 21 -0.64 1.96 4.92
CA ALA A 21 -1.97 2.48 4.60
C ALA A 21 -2.36 3.58 5.59
N VAL A 22 -2.75 4.74 5.07
CA VAL A 22 -3.17 5.92 5.84
C VAL A 22 -4.42 6.48 5.17
N THR A 23 -5.41 6.85 5.99
CA THR A 23 -6.70 7.41 5.58
C THR A 23 -6.90 8.77 6.23
N ASP A 24 -7.99 9.46 5.89
CA ASP A 24 -8.35 10.75 6.51
C ASP A 24 -7.24 11.80 6.37
N ILE A 25 -6.47 11.73 5.28
CA ILE A 25 -5.41 12.69 4.97
C ILE A 25 -6.04 14.00 4.51
N SER A 26 -5.72 15.11 5.19
CA SER A 26 -6.13 16.42 4.71
C SER A 26 -5.39 16.81 3.44
N GLY A 27 -6.11 17.32 2.43
CA GLY A 27 -5.51 17.85 1.21
C GLY A 27 -4.52 19.01 1.45
N THR A 28 -4.59 19.69 2.60
CA THR A 28 -3.60 20.71 2.99
C THR A 28 -2.25 20.09 3.37
N ASP A 29 -2.28 18.95 4.05
CA ASP A 29 -1.09 18.27 4.57
C ASP A 29 -0.29 17.63 3.42
N MET A 30 -1.00 17.23 2.37
CA MET A 30 -0.39 16.78 1.12
C MET A 30 0.52 17.84 0.48
N LYS A 31 0.20 19.14 0.61
CA LYS A 31 1.01 20.22 0.00
C LYS A 31 2.34 20.42 0.71
N THR A 32 2.42 20.11 1.99
CA THR A 32 3.63 20.28 2.81
C THR A 32 4.45 19.00 2.90
N GLY A 33 3.87 17.85 2.53
CA GLY A 33 4.48 16.53 2.69
C GLY A 33 4.44 16.01 4.13
N ASN A 34 3.87 16.77 5.07
CA ASN A 34 3.65 16.33 6.44
C ASN A 34 2.28 15.65 6.54
N LEU A 35 2.20 14.42 6.01
CA LEU A 35 0.96 13.67 5.94
C LEU A 35 0.48 13.28 7.35
N GLN A 36 -0.56 13.95 7.83
CA GLN A 36 -1.31 13.55 9.02
C GLN A 36 -2.59 12.85 8.57
N GLY A 37 -2.97 11.78 9.27
CA GLY A 37 -4.13 10.96 8.93
C GLY A 37 -4.25 9.78 9.89
N HIS A 38 -5.30 8.99 9.71
CA HIS A 38 -5.50 7.77 10.48
C HIS A 38 -4.67 6.62 9.88
N VAL A 39 -3.77 6.05 10.67
CA VAL A 39 -2.89 4.97 10.22
C VAL A 39 -3.61 3.63 10.37
N LEU A 40 -3.96 3.02 9.23
CA LEU A 40 -4.54 1.68 9.18
C LEU A 40 -3.47 0.58 9.22
N ALA A 41 -2.32 0.85 8.63
CA ALA A 41 -1.15 -0.03 8.69
C ALA A 41 0.10 0.83 8.74
N ASP A 42 0.89 0.67 9.80
CA ASP A 42 2.16 1.36 9.98
C ASP A 42 3.12 1.10 8.81
N TYR A 43 3.99 2.07 8.56
CA TYR A 43 4.99 1.94 7.50
C TYR A 43 5.99 0.83 7.83
N ILE A 44 6.06 -0.16 6.95
CA ILE A 44 7.10 -1.18 6.94
C ILE A 44 7.98 -0.95 5.72
N ARG A 45 9.28 -0.72 5.97
CA ARG A 45 10.25 -0.49 4.89
C ARG A 45 10.31 -1.65 3.90
N PRO A 46 10.65 -1.39 2.62
CA PRO A 46 11.01 -2.44 1.67
C PRO A 46 12.06 -3.41 2.23
N THR A 47 11.76 -4.70 2.16
CA THR A 47 12.69 -5.79 2.51
C THR A 47 12.54 -6.93 1.49
N PRO A 48 12.84 -6.68 0.20
CA PRO A 48 12.80 -7.72 -0.81
C PRO A 48 13.71 -8.89 -0.38
N PRO A 49 13.28 -10.16 -0.52
CA PRO A 49 14.12 -11.30 -0.17
C PRO A 49 15.41 -11.37 -1.02
N PRO A 50 16.49 -11.98 -0.52
CA PRO A 50 17.66 -12.29 -1.33
C PRO A 50 17.28 -13.05 -2.60
N GLU A 51 17.97 -12.76 -3.70
CA GLU A 51 17.78 -13.42 -5.01
C GLU A 51 16.37 -13.26 -5.64
N SER A 52 15.46 -12.47 -5.04
CA SER A 52 14.12 -12.24 -5.59
C SER A 52 14.07 -11.23 -6.75
N GLY A 53 15.19 -10.52 -6.97
CA GLY A 53 15.32 -9.47 -7.98
C GLY A 53 14.75 -8.13 -7.52
N TYR A 54 14.44 -7.25 -8.46
CA TYR A 54 13.80 -5.96 -8.16
C TYR A 54 12.30 -6.13 -7.91
N HIS A 55 11.85 -5.59 -6.79
CA HIS A 55 10.45 -5.43 -6.42
C HIS A 55 9.98 -4.02 -6.73
N ARG A 56 8.74 -3.90 -7.22
CA ARG A 56 8.05 -2.63 -7.35
C ARG A 56 7.39 -2.29 -6.02
N TYR A 57 7.48 -1.04 -5.61
CA TYR A 57 6.73 -0.52 -4.47
C TYR A 57 5.84 0.60 -4.96
N GLN A 58 4.54 0.34 -4.97
CA GLN A 58 3.53 1.17 -5.60
C GLN A 58 2.79 1.99 -4.55
N PHE A 59 2.69 3.29 -4.80
CA PHE A 59 1.85 4.21 -4.05
C PHE A 59 0.61 4.52 -4.88
N PHE A 60 -0.54 4.37 -4.25
CA PHE A 60 -1.83 4.77 -4.80
C PHE A 60 -2.44 5.78 -3.82
N LEU A 61 -2.91 6.89 -4.37
CA LEU A 61 -3.65 7.91 -3.64
C LEU A 61 -5.08 7.94 -4.19
N TYR A 62 -6.05 7.85 -3.30
CA TYR A 62 -7.47 7.88 -3.64
C TYR A 62 -8.15 9.07 -2.97
N GLU A 63 -9.20 9.60 -3.60
CA GLU A 63 -10.08 10.56 -2.95
C GLU A 63 -11.06 9.81 -2.05
N GLN A 64 -11.06 10.12 -0.75
CA GLN A 64 -11.95 9.49 0.21
C GLN A 64 -13.33 10.14 0.18
N PRO A 65 -14.42 9.38 0.05
CA PRO A 65 -15.77 9.93 0.17
C PRO A 65 -16.01 10.55 1.56
N ALA A 66 -16.64 11.73 1.62
CA ALA A 66 -16.71 12.58 2.82
C ALA A 66 -17.40 11.99 4.07
N ARG A 67 -17.94 10.77 4.00
CA ARG A 67 -18.65 10.10 5.11
C ARG A 67 -18.24 8.65 5.33
N GLU A 68 -17.23 8.18 4.60
CA GLU A 68 -16.73 6.82 4.74
C GLU A 68 -15.65 6.77 5.81
N VAL A 69 -15.81 5.86 6.77
CA VAL A 69 -14.78 5.52 7.75
C VAL A 69 -14.10 4.26 7.26
N LEU A 70 -12.92 4.45 6.68
CA LEU A 70 -12.13 3.34 6.14
C LEU A 70 -11.51 2.55 7.29
N ALA A 71 -11.58 1.23 7.19
CA ALA A 71 -10.98 0.32 8.16
C ALA A 71 -10.52 -0.97 7.48
N LEU A 72 -9.51 -1.61 8.06
CA LEU A 72 -9.14 -2.98 7.73
C LEU A 72 -10.11 -3.95 8.42
N ASN A 73 -10.48 -5.03 7.72
CA ASN A 73 -11.20 -6.14 8.30
C ASN A 73 -10.25 -7.08 9.06
N SER A 74 -10.79 -8.09 9.74
CA SER A 74 -9.99 -9.02 10.56
C SER A 74 -8.88 -9.74 9.78
N ASP A 75 -9.14 -10.14 8.53
CA ASP A 75 -8.16 -10.85 7.70
C ASP A 75 -7.04 -9.90 7.24
N GLU A 76 -7.41 -8.68 6.87
CA GLU A 76 -6.49 -7.61 6.51
C GLU A 76 -5.64 -7.19 7.72
N ILE A 77 -6.18 -7.20 8.95
CA ILE A 77 -5.40 -6.94 10.16
C ILE A 77 -4.43 -8.09 10.44
N ALA A 78 -4.89 -9.33 10.27
CA ALA A 78 -4.10 -10.53 10.54
C ALA A 78 -2.93 -10.71 9.56
N SER A 79 -3.07 -10.26 8.31
CA SER A 79 -2.03 -10.42 7.28
C SER A 79 -1.84 -9.16 6.43
N SER A 80 -0.58 -8.81 6.19
CA SER A 80 -0.20 -7.82 5.17
C SER A 80 -0.09 -8.41 3.77
N GLY A 81 0.18 -9.72 3.67
CA GLY A 81 0.31 -10.42 2.39
C GLY A 81 -1.04 -10.74 1.77
N SER A 82 -1.04 -10.87 0.44
CA SER A 82 -2.23 -11.20 -0.35
C SER A 82 -3.40 -10.22 -0.15
N TRP A 83 -3.08 -8.94 0.09
CA TRP A 83 -4.09 -7.92 0.27
C TRP A 83 -4.83 -7.67 -1.05
N ASP A 84 -6.16 -7.83 -1.02
CA ASP A 84 -7.03 -7.51 -2.14
C ASP A 84 -7.30 -6.00 -2.18
N VAL A 85 -6.38 -5.28 -2.82
CA VAL A 85 -6.45 -3.82 -2.99
C VAL A 85 -7.73 -3.42 -3.74
N GLN A 86 -8.17 -4.21 -4.72
CA GLN A 86 -9.37 -3.89 -5.49
C GLN A 86 -10.63 -4.05 -4.63
N ASN A 87 -10.72 -5.13 -3.84
CA ASN A 87 -11.82 -5.30 -2.90
C ASN A 87 -11.87 -4.14 -1.89
N PHE A 88 -10.72 -3.70 -1.36
CA PHE A 88 -10.68 -2.54 -0.46
C PHE A 88 -11.20 -1.26 -1.14
N VAL A 89 -10.77 -0.99 -2.37
CA VAL A 89 -11.22 0.15 -3.18
C VAL A 89 -12.72 0.09 -3.45
N ASP A 90 -13.23 -1.07 -3.83
CA ASP A 90 -14.64 -1.28 -4.16
C ASP A 90 -15.53 -1.18 -2.91
N ARG A 91 -15.08 -1.74 -1.78
CA ARG A 91 -15.78 -1.73 -0.49
C ARG A 91 -16.05 -0.32 0.02
N PHE A 92 -15.12 0.60 -0.20
CA PHE A 92 -15.22 2.00 0.25
C PHE A 92 -15.50 2.98 -0.89
N HIS A 93 -15.84 2.48 -2.09
CA HIS A 93 -16.19 3.30 -3.25
C HIS A 93 -15.13 4.37 -3.60
N LEU A 94 -13.85 4.02 -3.49
CA LEU A 94 -12.73 4.96 -3.71
C LEU A 94 -12.50 5.30 -5.20
N GLY A 95 -13.10 4.53 -6.11
CA GLY A 95 -12.99 4.75 -7.55
C GLY A 95 -11.55 4.56 -8.05
N THR A 96 -11.12 5.42 -8.97
CA THR A 96 -9.76 5.37 -9.54
C THR A 96 -8.78 6.22 -8.73
N PRO A 97 -7.49 5.83 -8.64
CA PRO A 97 -6.49 6.65 -7.98
C PRO A 97 -6.40 8.06 -8.61
N VAL A 98 -6.36 9.09 -7.77
CA VAL A 98 -6.11 10.48 -8.20
C VAL A 98 -4.63 10.73 -8.50
N ALA A 99 -3.75 9.92 -7.91
CA ALA A 99 -2.33 9.88 -8.23
C ALA A 99 -1.76 8.50 -7.99
N SER A 100 -0.70 8.16 -8.72
CA SER A 100 0.10 6.97 -8.44
C SER A 100 1.57 7.22 -8.77
N THR A 101 2.45 6.54 -8.04
CA THR A 101 3.89 6.52 -8.32
C THR A 101 4.47 5.19 -7.85
N GLN A 102 5.68 4.87 -8.29
CA GLN A 102 6.39 3.68 -7.84
C GLN A 102 7.90 3.90 -7.84
N PHE A 103 8.59 3.16 -6.99
CA PHE A 103 10.03 2.94 -7.11
C PHE A 103 10.33 1.44 -7.14
N MET A 104 11.57 1.09 -7.48
CA MET A 104 12.04 -0.29 -7.45
C MET A 104 13.28 -0.39 -6.58
N THR A 105 13.34 -1.43 -5.76
CA THR A 105 14.57 -1.82 -5.06
C THR A 105 14.68 -3.34 -5.04
N LYS A 106 15.88 -3.83 -4.76
CA LYS A 106 16.18 -5.25 -4.58
C LYS A 106 16.97 -5.40 -3.29
N ASP A 107 17.12 -6.65 -2.85
CA ASP A 107 18.03 -6.93 -1.76
C ASP A 107 19.44 -6.44 -2.13
N TYR A 108 20.08 -5.76 -1.18
CA TYR A 108 21.41 -5.20 -1.35
C TYR A 108 22.37 -5.92 -0.40
N HIS A 109 23.26 -6.72 -1.00
CA HIS A 109 24.41 -7.32 -0.33
C HIS A 109 25.67 -6.61 -0.84
N ASN A 110 26.53 -6.19 0.11
CA ASN A 110 27.87 -5.64 -0.17
C ASN A 110 28.82 -6.71 -0.70
#